data_AF-A0A534K840-F1
#
_entry.id   AF-A0A534K840-F1
#
_cell.length_a   1.000
_cell.length_b   1.000
_cell.length_c   1.000
_cell.angle_alpha   90.00
_cell.angle_beta   90.00
_cell.angle_gamma   90.00
#
_symmetry.space_group_name_H-M   'P 1'
#
loop_
_entity.id
_entity.type
_entity.pdbx_description
1 polymer ?
#
loop_
_entity_poly.entity_id
_entity_poly.type
_entity_poly.pdbx_seq_one_letter_code
_entity_poly.pdbx_strand_id
1 'polypeptide(L)'
;MGLEHTGVRRATADGTDASRWARGPEKPTPFETVLDSLRLPYVLAAFVFANLLAAPGFLVVEFVRTGSWDAAARIAVANGGDVTWEWMANAALFVLVDFLVFLGVRAMRVWLVSAKDELVALCPEGEPAYRHVFRFTSAMWPVVISAGLELISGVGLALSDSGRREGLFLIPLEILRFLLTLGILNFVWMYATGLLGLYELGKRPLRLKSYREDSLLGTRLIGQLSLRFAFSYYAVLLIVLVANSFAGDLSTALTVAVFAAIGIPMFFLPLSGIRRKMTEVKRRELSAVRARFVQAVADLREDDPQPEGEPLALVDRRLRQMTSLQVLEMEIRDATNIRTWPYDSRILGQLTIIVLSVTAAMITRLLINAFRL
;
A
#
# COMPACT_ATOMS: atom_id res chain seq x y z
N MET A 1 24.28 56.82 -16.05
CA MET A 1 25.57 56.15 -15.75
C MET A 1 25.65 56.05 -14.23
N GLY A 2 25.64 54.91 -13.55
CA GLY A 2 25.68 53.50 -13.90
C GLY A 2 26.20 52.74 -12.67
N LEU A 3 25.59 51.59 -12.36
CA LEU A 3 26.04 50.53 -11.41
C LEU A 3 25.88 50.85 -9.89
N GLU A 4 25.53 49.93 -8.99
CA GLU A 4 25.14 48.52 -9.06
C GLU A 4 24.54 48.07 -7.70
N HIS A 5 23.55 47.20 -7.82
CA HIS A 5 23.04 46.17 -6.91
C HIS A 5 23.87 45.78 -5.66
N THR A 6 23.24 45.91 -4.47
CA THR A 6 23.36 44.90 -3.41
C THR A 6 21.99 44.37 -3.05
N GLY A 7 21.78 43.10 -3.39
CA GLY A 7 20.53 42.37 -3.28
C GLY A 7 20.01 42.33 -1.84
N VAL A 8 18.91 43.05 -1.63
CA VAL A 8 17.90 42.68 -0.65
C VAL A 8 17.46 41.25 -1.01
N ARG A 9 17.78 40.30 -0.12
CA ARG A 9 17.20 38.95 -0.12
C ARG A 9 15.69 39.12 -0.24
N ARG A 10 15.16 38.88 -1.45
CA ARG A 10 13.75 38.54 -1.63
C ARG A 10 13.54 37.25 -0.85
N ALA A 11 13.04 37.39 0.37
CA ALA A 11 12.18 36.38 0.95
C ALA A 11 11.10 36.13 -0.09
N THR A 12 11.24 35.04 -0.84
CA THR A 12 10.13 34.46 -1.59
C THR A 12 9.12 34.06 -0.54
N ALA A 13 8.11 34.92 -0.40
CA ALA A 13 6.82 34.61 0.17
C ALA A 13 6.17 33.55 -0.72
N ASP A 14 6.68 32.32 -0.64
CA ASP A 14 5.93 31.13 -1.02
C ASP A 14 5.42 30.52 0.28
N GLY A 15 4.26 31.00 0.68
CA GLY A 15 3.52 30.48 1.81
C GLY A 15 3.11 29.04 1.51
N THR A 16 3.88 28.09 2.01
CA THR A 16 3.35 26.93 2.71
C THR A 16 4.36 26.55 3.78
N ASP A 17 4.05 26.90 5.03
CA ASP A 17 4.31 26.01 6.15
C ASP A 17 3.60 24.67 5.86
N ALA A 18 4.14 23.91 4.90
CA ALA A 18 3.89 22.49 4.81
C ALA A 18 4.44 21.95 6.13
N SER A 19 3.52 21.78 7.08
CA SER A 19 3.82 21.49 8.47
C SER A 19 4.95 20.47 8.54
N ARG A 20 5.89 20.62 9.48
CA ARG A 20 7.01 19.68 9.72
C ARG A 20 6.61 18.19 9.68
N TRP A 21 5.32 17.95 9.88
CA TRP A 21 4.57 16.71 9.95
C TRP A 21 4.09 16.14 8.61
N ALA A 22 3.96 16.93 7.54
CA ALA A 22 3.52 16.50 6.22
C ALA A 22 4.71 16.45 5.24
N ARG A 23 5.26 15.25 5.02
CA ARG A 23 6.35 15.03 4.07
C ARG A 23 5.88 14.05 3.01
N GLY A 24 6.02 14.45 1.74
CA GLY A 24 5.73 13.58 0.61
C GLY A 24 6.69 12.39 0.51
N PRO A 25 6.40 11.43 -0.38
CA PRO A 25 7.13 10.17 -0.51
C PRO A 25 8.58 10.32 -1.01
N GLU A 26 8.93 11.50 -1.50
CA GLU A 26 10.29 11.84 -1.91
C GLU A 26 11.29 11.88 -0.75
N LYS A 27 10.80 12.16 0.46
CA LYS A 27 11.63 12.18 1.67
C LYS A 27 11.65 10.80 2.33
N PRO A 28 12.81 10.38 2.87
CA PRO A 28 12.87 9.15 3.66
C PRO A 28 11.92 9.27 4.86
N THR A 29 11.33 8.13 5.22
CA THR A 29 10.56 8.00 6.46
C THR A 29 11.46 8.23 7.68
N PRO A 30 10.89 8.54 8.85
CA PRO A 30 11.65 8.68 10.09
C PRO A 30 12.52 7.44 10.38
N PHE A 31 12.01 6.24 10.11
CA PHE A 31 12.75 5.00 10.31
C PHE A 31 13.87 4.79 9.28
N GLU A 32 13.65 5.10 8.00
CA GLU A 32 14.72 5.11 6.99
C GLU A 32 15.84 6.10 7.38
N THR A 33 15.49 7.24 7.97
CA THR A 33 16.48 8.23 8.43
C THR A 33 17.37 7.66 9.53
N VAL A 34 16.82 6.83 10.42
CA VAL A 34 17.59 6.12 11.45
C VAL A 34 18.52 5.09 10.80
N LEU A 35 18.02 4.29 9.85
CA LEU A 35 18.83 3.30 9.13
C LEU A 35 19.97 3.94 8.32
N ASP A 36 19.69 5.03 7.61
CA ASP A 36 20.66 5.73 6.77
C ASP A 36 21.76 6.42 7.61
N SER A 37 21.53 6.64 8.92
CA SER A 37 22.54 7.21 9.82
C SER A 37 23.78 6.33 9.99
N LEU A 38 23.65 5.01 9.77
CA LEU A 38 24.75 4.04 9.86
C LEU A 38 25.80 4.18 8.74
N ARG A 39 25.54 4.99 7.70
CA ARG A 39 26.42 5.12 6.51
C ARG A 39 26.74 3.79 5.81
N LEU A 40 25.87 2.80 5.96
CA LEU A 40 25.98 1.49 5.30
C LEU A 40 24.99 1.41 4.13
N PRO A 41 25.20 0.50 3.15
CA PRO A 41 24.15 0.18 2.18
C PRO A 41 22.88 -0.24 2.89
N TYR A 42 21.72 0.27 2.44
CA TYR A 42 20.46 0.10 3.17
C TYR A 42 20.08 -1.36 3.45
N VAL A 43 20.34 -2.26 2.51
CA VAL A 43 20.08 -3.69 2.70
C VAL A 43 20.92 -4.24 3.85
N LEU A 44 22.18 -3.82 3.96
CA LEU A 44 23.05 -4.21 5.06
C LEU A 44 22.60 -3.56 6.37
N ALA A 45 22.25 -2.27 6.35
CA ALA A 45 21.74 -1.56 7.52
C ALA A 45 20.46 -2.21 8.05
N ALA A 46 19.52 -2.55 7.16
CA ALA A 46 18.28 -3.24 7.50
C ALA A 46 18.55 -4.64 8.06
N PHE A 47 19.51 -5.38 7.49
CA PHE A 47 19.88 -6.71 8.01
C PHE A 47 20.50 -6.62 9.41
N VAL A 48 21.40 -5.66 9.64
CA VAL A 48 22.02 -5.42 10.95
C VAL A 48 20.95 -5.02 11.97
N PHE A 49 20.07 -4.07 11.63
CA PHE A 49 18.97 -3.67 12.50
C PHE A 49 17.97 -4.79 12.75
N ALA A 50 17.67 -5.65 11.77
CA ALA A 50 16.77 -6.78 11.97
C ALA A 50 17.35 -7.80 12.96
N ASN A 51 18.65 -8.06 12.90
CA ASN A 51 19.31 -8.92 13.90
C ASN A 51 19.36 -8.25 15.27
N LEU A 52 19.63 -6.94 15.31
CA LEU A 52 19.68 -6.18 16.56
C LEU A 52 18.30 -6.10 17.22
N LEU A 53 17.24 -5.88 16.45
CA LEU A 53 15.86 -5.69 16.94
C LEU A 53 15.11 -7.00 17.19
N ALA A 54 15.71 -8.14 16.84
CA ALA A 54 15.16 -9.47 17.10
C ALA A 54 16.00 -10.21 18.16
N ALA A 55 15.77 -11.52 18.29
CA ALA A 55 16.37 -12.37 19.32
C ALA A 55 17.89 -12.19 19.51
N PRO A 56 18.73 -12.01 18.47
CA PRO A 56 20.17 -11.79 18.67
C PRO A 56 20.53 -10.53 19.46
N GLY A 57 19.85 -9.40 19.26
CA GLY A 57 20.15 -8.21 20.07
C GLY A 57 19.58 -8.30 21.48
N PHE A 58 18.39 -8.89 21.65
CA PHE A 58 17.85 -9.19 22.97
C PHE A 58 18.78 -10.14 23.76
N LEU A 59 19.34 -11.15 23.10
CA LEU A 59 20.34 -12.07 23.68
C LEU A 59 21.54 -11.33 24.27
N VAL A 60 22.08 -10.33 23.57
CA VAL A 60 23.25 -9.56 24.04
C VAL A 60 22.88 -8.73 25.27
N VAL A 61 21.71 -8.08 25.27
CA VAL A 61 21.23 -7.29 26.41
C VAL A 61 20.99 -8.20 27.63
N GLU A 62 20.34 -9.35 27.42
CA GLU A 62 20.09 -10.34 28.47
C GLU A 62 21.37 -11.01 28.98
N PHE A 63 22.38 -11.20 28.12
CA PHE A 63 23.69 -11.68 28.54
C PHE A 63 24.36 -10.68 29.48
N VAL A 64 24.32 -9.38 29.16
CA VAL A 64 24.86 -8.33 30.03
C VAL A 64 24.10 -8.30 31.37
N ARG A 65 22.79 -8.56 31.37
CA ARG A 65 21.96 -8.59 32.59
C ARG A 65 22.21 -9.83 33.46
N THR A 66 22.30 -11.01 32.85
CA THR A 66 22.33 -12.29 33.57
C THR A 66 23.73 -12.86 33.78
N GLY A 67 24.73 -12.38 33.01
CA GLY A 67 26.10 -12.88 33.04
C GLY A 67 26.28 -14.30 32.50
N SER A 68 25.23 -14.93 31.93
CA SER A 68 25.32 -16.28 31.37
C SER A 68 24.56 -16.41 30.05
N TRP A 69 25.17 -17.10 29.08
CA TRP A 69 24.56 -17.33 27.78
C TRP A 69 23.32 -18.25 27.86
N ASP A 70 23.33 -19.21 28.79
CA ASP A 70 22.20 -20.14 28.97
C ASP A 70 20.98 -19.47 29.58
N ALA A 71 21.15 -18.55 30.54
CA ALA A 71 20.03 -17.78 31.06
C ALA A 71 19.53 -16.77 30.01
N ALA A 72 20.44 -16.08 29.32
CA ALA A 72 20.09 -15.15 28.26
C ALA A 72 19.33 -15.82 27.12
N ALA A 73 19.76 -17.01 26.67
CA ALA A 73 19.09 -17.76 25.61
C ALA A 73 17.71 -18.25 26.02
N ARG A 74 17.55 -18.74 27.26
CA ARG A 74 16.22 -19.11 27.75
C ARG A 74 15.28 -17.92 27.75
N ILE A 75 15.74 -16.74 28.16
CA ILE A 75 14.90 -15.54 28.25
C ILE A 75 14.61 -14.94 26.86
N ALA A 76 15.64 -14.68 26.06
CA ALA A 76 15.52 -13.96 24.79
C ALA A 76 15.05 -14.83 23.61
N VAL A 77 15.28 -16.14 23.65
CA VAL A 77 14.93 -17.06 22.55
C VAL A 77 13.75 -17.95 22.92
N ALA A 78 13.65 -18.40 24.18
CA ALA A 78 12.65 -19.39 24.61
C ALA A 78 11.61 -18.86 25.62
N ASN A 79 11.52 -17.54 25.82
CA ASN A 79 10.58 -16.89 26.76
C ASN A 79 10.58 -17.52 28.18
N GLY A 80 11.74 -17.94 28.66
CA GLY A 80 11.94 -18.58 29.96
C GLY A 80 11.87 -20.12 29.96
N GLY A 81 11.54 -20.74 28.82
CA GLY A 81 11.55 -22.20 28.64
C GLY A 81 12.90 -22.74 28.16
N ASP A 82 12.93 -24.02 27.80
CA ASP A 82 14.10 -24.67 27.21
C ASP A 82 14.32 -24.25 25.76
N VAL A 83 15.58 -24.06 25.38
CA VAL A 83 15.96 -23.69 24.00
C VAL A 83 15.82 -24.93 23.12
N THR A 84 14.73 -24.99 22.37
CA THR A 84 14.48 -26.02 21.36
C THR A 84 14.76 -25.50 19.95
N TRP A 85 14.85 -26.42 18.98
CA TRP A 85 15.03 -26.04 17.57
C TRP A 85 13.86 -25.18 17.04
N GLU A 86 12.65 -25.38 17.58
CA GLU A 86 11.45 -24.62 17.22
C GLU A 86 11.59 -23.14 17.60
N TRP A 87 12.14 -22.86 18.78
CA TRP A 87 12.43 -21.50 19.22
C TRP A 87 13.53 -20.84 18.39
N MET A 88 14.56 -21.60 17.99
CA MET A 88 15.58 -21.09 17.07
C MET A 88 15.00 -20.77 15.67
N ALA A 89 14.15 -21.66 15.14
CA ALA A 89 13.47 -21.44 13.87
C ALA A 89 12.53 -20.22 13.94
N ASN A 90 11.80 -20.08 15.04
CA ASN A 90 10.95 -18.93 15.32
C ASN A 90 11.77 -17.63 15.37
N ALA A 91 12.87 -17.62 16.12
CA ALA A 91 13.77 -16.46 16.21
C ALA A 91 14.33 -16.05 14.82
N ALA A 92 14.75 -17.02 14.01
CA ALA A 92 15.23 -16.77 12.65
C ALA A 92 14.12 -16.20 11.75
N LEU A 93 12.88 -16.70 11.89
CA LEU A 93 11.73 -16.17 11.16
C LEU A 93 11.40 -14.73 11.58
N PHE A 94 11.50 -14.38 12.86
CA PHE A 94 11.31 -13.01 13.32
C PHE A 94 12.38 -12.05 12.78
N VAL A 95 13.65 -12.47 12.74
CA VAL A 95 14.72 -11.70 12.06
C VAL A 95 14.36 -11.47 10.58
N LEU A 96 13.86 -12.51 9.90
CA LEU A 96 13.43 -12.40 8.51
C LEU A 96 12.24 -11.44 8.35
N VAL A 97 11.26 -11.50 9.25
CA VAL A 97 10.11 -10.58 9.27
C VAL A 97 10.58 -9.15 9.38
N ASP A 98 11.42 -8.84 10.39
CA ASP A 98 11.89 -7.47 10.62
C ASP A 98 12.68 -6.95 9.42
N PHE A 99 13.54 -7.81 8.85
CA PHE A 99 14.27 -7.49 7.63
C PHE A 99 13.32 -7.15 6.46
N LEU A 100 12.28 -7.95 6.25
CA LEU A 100 11.29 -7.73 5.20
C LEU A 100 10.41 -6.50 5.46
N VAL A 101 10.08 -6.21 6.72
CA VAL A 101 9.37 -4.99 7.13
C VAL A 101 10.20 -3.77 6.75
N PHE A 102 11.48 -3.75 7.10
CA PHE A 102 12.37 -2.62 6.82
C PHE A 102 12.62 -2.45 5.32
N LEU A 103 12.79 -3.55 4.59
CA LEU A 103 12.88 -3.51 3.13
C LEU A 103 11.57 -3.03 2.51
N GLY A 104 10.42 -3.47 3.05
CA GLY A 104 9.08 -3.14 2.62
C GLY A 104 8.78 -1.64 2.72
N VAL A 105 9.17 -0.99 3.81
CA VAL A 105 9.04 0.48 3.98
C VAL A 105 9.68 1.22 2.81
N ARG A 106 10.96 0.92 2.52
CA ARG A 106 11.70 1.55 1.43
C ARG A 106 11.16 1.13 0.07
N ALA A 107 10.82 -0.14 -0.13
CA ALA A 107 10.30 -0.65 -1.38
C ALA A 107 8.99 0.05 -1.76
N MET A 108 8.04 0.15 -0.83
CA MET A 108 6.77 0.86 -1.05
C MET A 108 6.99 2.33 -1.41
N ARG A 109 7.92 3.00 -0.72
CA ARG A 109 8.29 4.40 -1.02
C ARG A 109 8.91 4.53 -2.41
N VAL A 110 9.89 3.69 -2.75
CA VAL A 110 10.56 3.71 -4.05
C VAL A 110 9.58 3.42 -5.18
N TRP A 111 8.66 2.46 -5.01
CA TRP A 111 7.61 2.21 -5.99
C TRP A 111 6.74 3.45 -6.22
N LEU A 112 6.35 4.14 -5.15
CA LEU A 112 5.54 5.35 -5.24
C LEU A 112 6.27 6.54 -5.89
N VAL A 113 7.58 6.69 -5.61
CA VAL A 113 8.44 7.71 -6.25
C VAL A 113 8.68 7.37 -7.71
N SER A 114 8.94 6.11 -8.05
CA SER A 114 9.16 5.69 -9.44
C SER A 114 7.92 5.89 -10.31
N ALA A 115 6.74 5.82 -9.71
CA ALA A 115 5.47 6.04 -10.39
C ALA A 115 5.06 7.53 -10.43
N LYS A 116 5.84 8.45 -9.85
CA LYS A 116 5.49 9.86 -9.71
C LYS A 116 5.15 10.49 -11.06
N ASP A 117 6.04 10.38 -12.04
CA ASP A 117 5.89 11.11 -13.31
C ASP A 117 4.65 10.65 -14.08
N GLU A 118 4.37 9.34 -14.06
CA GLU A 118 3.17 8.76 -14.65
C GLU A 118 1.89 9.16 -13.88
N LEU A 119 1.93 9.19 -12.55
CA LEU A 119 0.79 9.62 -11.72
C LEU A 119 0.51 11.12 -11.87
N VAL A 120 1.54 11.95 -11.99
CA VAL A 120 1.42 13.40 -12.22
C VAL A 120 0.82 13.68 -13.60
N ALA A 121 1.21 12.92 -14.62
CA ALA A 121 0.64 13.06 -15.97
C ALA A 121 -0.89 12.78 -16.02
N LEU A 122 -1.40 11.95 -15.09
CA LEU A 122 -2.83 11.65 -14.97
C LEU A 122 -3.61 12.74 -14.20
N CYS A 123 -2.94 13.60 -13.43
CA CYS A 123 -3.57 14.68 -12.66
C CYS A 123 -3.71 15.96 -13.49
N PRO A 124 -4.92 16.57 -13.61
CA PRO A 124 -5.12 17.81 -14.36
C PRO A 124 -4.42 19.02 -13.71
N GLU A 125 -4.25 18.98 -12.39
CA GLU A 125 -3.54 19.99 -11.60
C GLU A 125 -2.03 19.69 -11.47
N GLY A 126 -1.54 18.60 -12.07
CA GLY A 126 -0.12 18.24 -12.08
C GLY A 126 0.46 17.88 -10.70
N GLU A 127 1.71 18.27 -10.46
CA GLU A 127 2.49 17.94 -9.27
C GLU A 127 1.91 18.39 -7.90
N PRO A 128 1.28 19.58 -7.74
CA PRO A 128 0.72 19.98 -6.44
C PRO A 128 -0.42 19.07 -5.97
N ALA A 129 -1.23 18.52 -6.89
CA ALA A 129 -2.27 17.55 -6.53
C ALA A 129 -1.66 16.23 -6.04
N TYR A 130 -0.61 15.74 -6.71
CA TYR A 130 0.13 14.55 -6.27
C TYR A 130 0.71 14.75 -4.85
N ARG A 131 1.39 15.87 -4.62
CA ARG A 131 1.99 16.16 -3.30
C ARG A 131 0.93 16.28 -2.21
N HIS A 132 -0.23 16.86 -2.50
CA HIS A 132 -1.32 16.97 -1.52
C HIS A 132 -1.84 15.59 -1.10
N VAL A 133 -2.05 14.70 -2.08
CA VAL A 133 -2.59 13.36 -1.87
C VAL A 133 -1.63 12.48 -1.08
N PHE A 134 -0.32 12.56 -1.37
CA PHE A 134 0.70 11.74 -0.69
C PHE A 134 1.45 12.48 0.44
N ARG A 135 0.90 13.60 0.94
CA ARG A 135 1.56 14.42 1.97
C ARG A 135 1.80 13.70 3.29
N PHE A 136 1.06 12.63 3.55
CA PHE A 136 1.12 11.88 4.81
C PHE A 136 2.02 10.64 4.73
N THR A 137 2.56 10.32 3.56
CA THR A 137 3.33 9.08 3.35
C THR A 137 4.60 9.04 4.19
N SER A 138 5.34 10.14 4.28
CA SER A 138 6.55 10.24 5.13
C SER A 138 6.34 11.10 6.38
N ALA A 139 5.10 11.13 6.90
CA ALA A 139 4.75 11.91 8.08
C ALA A 139 5.46 11.42 9.35
N MET A 140 5.55 12.28 10.37
CA MET A 140 6.10 11.90 11.69
C MET A 140 5.09 11.20 12.60
N TRP A 141 3.84 10.98 12.15
CA TRP A 141 2.81 10.30 12.92
C TRP A 141 3.22 8.92 13.45
N PRO A 142 3.92 8.06 12.69
CA PRO A 142 4.42 6.80 13.23
C PRO A 142 5.31 6.99 14.46
N VAL A 143 6.15 8.03 14.50
CA VAL A 143 7.00 8.30 15.67
C VAL A 143 6.17 8.65 16.90
N VAL A 144 5.15 9.50 16.73
CA VAL A 144 4.28 9.93 17.83
C VAL A 144 3.46 8.76 18.37
N ILE A 145 2.91 7.94 17.49
CA ILE A 145 2.10 6.78 17.88
C ILE A 145 3.00 5.72 18.54
N SER A 146 4.18 5.44 18.00
CA SER A 146 5.15 4.52 18.63
C SER A 146 5.57 5.03 20.00
N ALA A 147 5.90 6.32 20.14
CA ALA A 147 6.27 6.90 21.42
C ALA A 147 5.13 6.84 22.44
N GLY A 148 3.89 7.09 22.01
CA GLY A 148 2.71 6.96 22.86
C GLY A 148 2.46 5.52 23.31
N LEU A 149 2.61 4.55 22.41
CA LEU A 149 2.42 3.12 22.72
C LEU A 149 3.47 2.63 23.72
N GLU A 150 4.74 2.99 23.50
CA GLU A 150 5.82 2.63 24.43
C GLU A 150 5.72 3.38 25.76
N LEU A 151 5.23 4.64 25.78
CA LEU A 151 4.99 5.33 27.05
C LEU A 151 3.92 4.61 27.88
N ILE A 152 2.84 4.15 27.25
CA ILE A 152 1.79 3.37 27.94
C ILE A 152 2.37 2.05 28.46
N SER A 153 3.14 1.33 27.65
CA SER A 153 3.74 0.07 28.08
C SER A 153 4.81 0.26 29.16
N GLY A 154 5.64 1.29 29.03
CA GLY A 154 6.73 1.60 29.94
C GLY A 154 6.24 2.08 31.30
N VAL A 155 5.11 2.82 31.35
CA VAL A 155 4.43 3.15 32.62
C VAL A 155 3.92 1.88 33.30
N GLY A 156 3.36 0.93 32.55
CA GLY A 156 2.93 -0.37 33.08
C GLY A 156 4.08 -1.16 33.71
N LEU A 157 5.25 -1.16 33.06
CA LEU A 157 6.48 -1.79 33.56
C LEU A 157 7.09 -1.04 34.75
N ALA A 158 7.09 0.29 34.76
CA ALA A 158 7.61 1.08 35.88
C ALA A 158 6.78 0.90 37.16
N LEU A 159 5.49 0.59 37.03
CA LEU A 159 4.58 0.30 38.13
C LEU A 159 4.65 -1.16 38.61
N SER A 160 5.31 -2.06 37.88
CA SER A 160 5.49 -3.46 38.30
C SER A 160 6.69 -3.63 39.23
N ASP A 161 6.65 -4.67 40.08
CA ASP A 161 7.74 -4.99 41.01
C ASP A 161 9.08 -5.27 40.29
N SER A 162 9.02 -5.77 39.06
CA SER A 162 10.17 -5.97 38.18
C SER A 162 10.82 -4.65 37.73
N GLY A 163 10.04 -3.64 37.35
CA GLY A 163 10.57 -2.33 36.96
C GLY A 163 11.22 -1.57 38.12
N ARG A 164 10.73 -1.76 39.36
CA ARG A 164 11.31 -1.14 40.57
C ARG A 164 12.68 -1.69 40.97
N ARG A 165 13.01 -2.95 40.63
CA ARG A 165 14.30 -3.57 40.97
C ARG A 165 15.36 -3.42 39.89
N GLU A 166 14.97 -3.36 38.62
CA GLU A 166 15.90 -3.48 37.47
C GLU A 166 15.93 -2.25 36.56
N GLY A 167 15.26 -1.15 36.94
CA GLY A 167 14.89 -0.04 36.05
C GLY A 167 15.97 0.56 35.15
N LEU A 168 17.26 0.53 35.52
CA LEU A 168 18.36 1.00 34.67
C LEU A 168 18.74 0.02 33.55
N PHE A 169 18.65 -1.30 33.80
CA PHE A 169 18.98 -2.34 32.81
C PHE A 169 17.89 -2.52 31.74
N LEU A 170 16.68 -2.01 31.98
CA LEU A 170 15.58 -2.05 31.02
C LEU A 170 15.68 -0.96 29.96
N ILE A 171 16.47 0.10 30.18
CA ILE A 171 16.55 1.23 29.23
C ILE A 171 16.99 0.79 27.82
N PRO A 172 18.06 -0.01 27.63
CA PRO A 172 18.44 -0.48 26.31
C PRO A 172 17.38 -1.37 25.65
N LEU A 173 16.67 -2.18 26.46
CA LEU A 173 15.60 -3.06 26.01
C LEU A 173 14.40 -2.25 25.49
N GLU A 174 14.01 -1.21 26.21
CA GLU A 174 12.94 -0.29 25.83
C GLU A 174 13.28 0.53 24.57
N ILE A 175 14.55 0.95 24.42
CA ILE A 175 15.01 1.60 23.19
C ILE A 175 14.89 0.64 22.01
N LEU A 176 15.31 -0.62 22.18
CA LEU A 176 15.26 -1.63 21.13
C LEU A 176 13.82 -1.93 20.73
N ARG A 177 12.94 -2.09 21.72
CA ARG A 177 11.51 -2.28 21.52
C ARG A 177 10.85 -1.09 20.83
N PHE A 178 11.16 0.14 21.23
CA PHE A 178 10.69 1.35 20.57
C PHE A 178 11.07 1.40 19.09
N LEU A 179 12.33 1.07 18.78
CA LEU A 179 12.83 1.05 17.39
C LEU A 179 12.13 -0.03 16.55
N LEU A 180 11.86 -1.20 17.13
CA LEU A 180 11.10 -2.28 16.49
C LEU A 180 9.67 -1.82 16.19
N THR A 181 8.97 -1.30 17.20
CA THR A 181 7.61 -0.75 17.08
C THR A 181 7.55 0.36 16.04
N LEU A 182 8.57 1.23 15.97
CA LEU A 182 8.67 2.29 14.97
C LEU A 182 8.81 1.74 13.54
N GLY A 183 9.61 0.69 13.35
CA GLY A 183 9.79 0.04 12.05
C GLY A 183 8.49 -0.59 11.55
N ILE A 184 7.84 -1.40 12.40
CA ILE A 184 6.55 -2.05 12.10
C ILE A 184 5.47 -1.00 11.80
N LEU A 185 5.37 0.03 12.63
CA LEU A 185 4.34 1.04 12.44
C LEU A 185 4.57 1.90 11.19
N ASN A 186 5.81 2.22 10.84
CA ASN A 186 6.10 2.87 9.56
C ASN A 186 5.69 2.00 8.37
N PHE A 187 5.88 0.68 8.45
CA PHE A 187 5.45 -0.23 7.40
C PHE A 187 3.93 -0.22 7.21
N VAL A 188 3.17 -0.37 8.29
CA VAL A 188 1.70 -0.28 8.26
C VAL A 188 1.23 1.10 7.79
N TRP A 189 1.89 2.16 8.25
CA TRP A 189 1.57 3.53 7.86
C TRP A 189 1.82 3.79 6.37
N MET A 190 2.93 3.29 5.82
CA MET A 190 3.25 3.38 4.39
C MET A 190 2.21 2.66 3.54
N TYR A 191 1.81 1.45 3.95
CA TYR A 191 0.74 0.71 3.32
C TYR A 191 -0.58 1.50 3.33
N ALA A 192 -0.95 2.02 4.51
CA ALA A 192 -2.18 2.75 4.72
C ALA A 192 -2.26 4.04 3.90
N THR A 193 -1.28 4.93 4.08
CA THR A 193 -1.24 6.23 3.40
C THR A 193 -0.99 6.09 1.91
N GLY A 194 -0.25 5.06 1.48
CA GLY A 194 -0.07 4.73 0.07
C GLY A 194 -1.39 4.37 -0.61
N LEU A 195 -2.19 3.47 -0.02
CA LEU A 195 -3.49 3.07 -0.57
C LEU A 195 -4.54 4.19 -0.47
N LEU A 196 -4.56 4.95 0.63
CA LEU A 196 -5.43 6.12 0.78
C LEU A 196 -5.10 7.20 -0.25
N GLY A 197 -3.81 7.43 -0.49
CA GLY A 197 -3.36 8.36 -1.53
C GLY A 197 -3.82 7.91 -2.92
N LEU A 198 -3.63 6.63 -3.27
CA LEU A 198 -4.14 6.08 -4.53
C LEU A 198 -5.67 6.18 -4.65
N TYR A 199 -6.41 5.99 -3.54
CA TYR A 199 -7.86 6.14 -3.50
C TYR A 199 -8.31 7.59 -3.71
N GLU A 200 -7.65 8.55 -3.07
CA GLU A 200 -7.95 9.98 -3.24
C GLU A 200 -7.63 10.46 -4.67
N LEU A 201 -6.52 9.98 -5.23
CA LEU A 201 -6.15 10.23 -6.63
C LEU A 201 -7.22 9.64 -7.57
N GLY A 202 -7.72 8.45 -7.25
CA GLY A 202 -8.86 7.83 -7.91
C GLY A 202 -10.18 8.63 -7.80
N LYS A 203 -10.34 9.55 -6.85
CA LYS A 203 -11.52 10.44 -6.74
C LYS A 203 -11.40 11.72 -7.57
N ARG A 204 -10.21 12.27 -7.78
CA ARG A 204 -9.99 13.52 -8.54
C ARG A 204 -10.21 13.35 -10.05
N PRO A 205 -10.71 14.35 -10.79
CA PRO A 205 -10.91 14.22 -12.24
C PRO A 205 -9.57 13.84 -12.88
N LEU A 206 -9.44 12.65 -13.45
CA LEU A 206 -8.19 12.20 -14.07
C LEU A 206 -8.24 12.57 -15.55
N ARG A 207 -7.11 12.98 -16.11
CA ARG A 207 -6.93 13.06 -17.58
C ARG A 207 -6.76 11.64 -18.10
N LEU A 208 -7.89 10.98 -18.31
CA LEU A 208 -7.93 9.62 -18.86
C LEU A 208 -7.50 9.66 -20.33
N LYS A 209 -6.59 8.76 -20.72
CA LYS A 209 -6.23 8.58 -22.13
C LYS A 209 -7.44 8.09 -22.93
N SER A 210 -7.46 8.39 -24.23
CA SER A 210 -8.52 7.91 -25.12
C SER A 210 -8.59 6.38 -25.08
N TYR A 211 -9.80 5.81 -24.99
CA TYR A 211 -10.03 4.36 -24.97
C TYR A 211 -9.41 3.64 -26.18
N ARG A 212 -9.22 4.34 -27.31
CA ARG A 212 -8.55 3.80 -28.50
C ARG A 212 -7.04 3.61 -28.35
N GLU A 213 -6.39 4.26 -27.38
CA GLU A 213 -4.95 4.12 -27.11
C GLU A 213 -4.65 3.12 -26.00
N ASP A 214 -5.52 2.99 -25.00
CA ASP A 214 -5.34 2.06 -23.88
C ASP A 214 -6.70 1.61 -23.31
N SER A 215 -6.97 0.31 -23.39
CA SER A 215 -8.20 -0.31 -22.87
C SER A 215 -8.32 -0.24 -21.34
N LEU A 216 -7.23 0.09 -20.64
CA LEU A 216 -7.18 0.31 -19.19
C LEU A 216 -7.18 1.80 -18.81
N LEU A 217 -7.32 2.72 -19.77
CA LEU A 217 -7.43 4.18 -19.56
C LEU A 217 -6.28 4.78 -18.71
N GLY A 218 -5.08 4.17 -18.72
CA GLY A 218 -3.95 4.58 -17.87
C GLY A 218 -4.06 4.19 -16.39
N THR A 219 -5.12 3.48 -15.98
CA THR A 219 -5.34 3.08 -14.57
C THR A 219 -4.57 1.84 -14.13
N ARG A 220 -3.89 1.16 -15.06
CA ARG A 220 -3.07 -0.04 -14.83
C ARG A 220 -2.01 0.20 -13.75
N LEU A 221 -1.39 1.38 -13.74
CA LEU A 221 -0.35 1.74 -12.78
C LEU A 221 -0.87 1.80 -11.34
N ILE A 222 -2.04 2.43 -11.15
CA ILE A 222 -2.69 2.55 -9.83
C ILE A 222 -3.05 1.14 -9.31
N GLY A 223 -3.57 0.29 -10.21
CA GLY A 223 -3.82 -1.10 -9.90
C GLY A 223 -2.55 -1.85 -9.48
N GLN A 224 -1.51 -1.82 -10.30
CA GLN A 224 -0.25 -2.53 -10.04
C GLN A 224 0.44 -2.09 -8.75
N LEU A 225 0.41 -0.78 -8.43
CA LEU A 225 0.95 -0.27 -7.18
C LEU A 225 0.18 -0.78 -5.96
N SER A 226 -1.16 -0.68 -5.99
CA SER A 226 -1.98 -1.17 -4.88
C SER A 226 -1.81 -2.69 -4.66
N LEU A 227 -1.64 -3.45 -5.74
CA LEU A 227 -1.33 -4.88 -5.68
C LEU A 227 0.04 -5.14 -5.05
N ARG A 228 1.10 -4.43 -5.48
CA ARG A 228 2.45 -4.60 -4.91
C ARG A 228 2.46 -4.29 -3.42
N PHE A 229 1.72 -3.27 -2.99
CA PHE A 229 1.55 -2.93 -1.58
C PHE A 229 0.84 -4.04 -0.82
N ALA A 230 -0.28 -4.56 -1.34
CA ALA A 230 -1.01 -5.67 -0.74
C ALA A 230 -0.17 -6.94 -0.66
N PHE A 231 0.51 -7.31 -1.75
CA PHE A 231 1.37 -8.49 -1.77
C PHE A 231 2.46 -8.39 -0.69
N SER A 232 3.16 -7.25 -0.61
CA SER A 232 4.18 -7.05 0.41
C SER A 232 3.60 -7.11 1.83
N TYR A 233 2.43 -6.51 2.06
CA TYR A 233 1.77 -6.51 3.37
C TYR A 233 1.34 -7.92 3.82
N TYR A 234 0.60 -8.64 2.96
CA TYR A 234 0.11 -9.97 3.29
C TYR A 234 1.21 -11.03 3.32
N ALA A 235 2.27 -10.90 2.52
CA ALA A 235 3.42 -11.79 2.61
C ALA A 235 4.09 -11.70 3.98
N VAL A 236 4.31 -10.48 4.49
CA VAL A 236 4.85 -10.27 5.85
C VAL A 236 3.91 -10.85 6.90
N LEU A 237 2.60 -10.56 6.84
CA LEU A 237 1.63 -11.10 7.79
C LEU A 237 1.59 -12.64 7.78
N LEU A 238 1.69 -13.27 6.61
CA LEU A 238 1.73 -14.73 6.49
C LEU A 238 2.96 -15.31 7.19
N ILE A 239 4.14 -14.71 6.99
CA ILE A 239 5.37 -15.16 7.63
C ILE A 239 5.28 -14.98 9.15
N VAL A 240 4.74 -13.85 9.63
CA VAL A 240 4.50 -13.63 11.07
C VAL A 240 3.58 -14.70 11.64
N LEU A 241 2.51 -15.07 10.93
CA LEU A 241 1.59 -16.11 11.37
C LEU A 241 2.24 -17.50 11.41
N VAL A 242 3.11 -17.80 10.45
CA VAL A 242 3.93 -19.02 10.43
C VAL A 242 4.94 -19.01 11.59
N ALA A 243 5.64 -17.91 11.84
CA ALA A 243 6.55 -17.77 12.98
C ALA A 243 5.79 -18.00 14.29
N ASN A 244 4.65 -17.33 14.45
CA ASN A 244 3.77 -17.49 15.59
C ASN A 244 3.25 -18.93 15.76
N SER A 245 3.32 -19.77 14.72
CA SER A 245 2.87 -21.16 14.82
C SER A 245 3.79 -22.04 15.65
N PHE A 246 5.10 -21.74 15.66
CA PHE A 246 6.12 -22.50 16.36
C PHE A 246 6.09 -22.25 17.87
N ALA A 247 5.98 -20.99 18.29
CA ALA A 247 6.16 -20.63 19.69
C ALA A 247 5.32 -19.42 20.14
N GLY A 248 4.22 -19.17 19.43
CA GLY A 248 3.49 -17.92 19.53
C GLY A 248 2.22 -17.98 20.37
N ASP A 249 2.03 -16.93 21.17
CA ASP A 249 0.90 -16.75 22.08
C ASP A 249 -0.38 -16.27 21.39
N LEU A 250 -1.51 -16.38 22.10
CA LEU A 250 -2.80 -15.86 21.65
C LEU A 250 -2.74 -14.34 21.38
N SER A 251 -1.99 -13.59 22.19
CA SER A 251 -1.83 -12.14 22.04
C SER A 251 -1.30 -11.77 20.65
N THR A 252 -0.21 -12.41 20.22
CA THR A 252 0.39 -12.17 18.90
C THR A 252 -0.55 -12.57 17.77
N ALA A 253 -1.27 -13.69 17.91
CA ALA A 253 -2.28 -14.11 16.92
C ALA A 253 -3.41 -13.08 16.79
N LEU A 254 -3.87 -12.51 17.91
CA LEU A 254 -4.89 -11.47 17.93
C LEU A 254 -4.38 -10.17 17.29
N THR A 255 -3.15 -9.75 17.59
CA THR A 255 -2.53 -8.57 16.97
C THR A 255 -2.43 -8.72 15.45
N VAL A 256 -1.97 -9.88 14.96
CA VAL A 256 -1.95 -10.20 13.52
C VAL A 256 -3.35 -10.17 12.93
N ALA A 257 -4.35 -10.70 13.65
CA ALA A 257 -5.74 -10.70 13.20
C ALA A 257 -6.31 -9.28 13.07
N VAL A 258 -6.01 -8.39 14.02
CA VAL A 258 -6.41 -6.97 13.94
C VAL A 258 -5.77 -6.29 12.74
N PHE A 259 -4.47 -6.49 12.51
CA PHE A 259 -3.78 -5.95 11.34
C PHE A 259 -4.32 -6.50 10.02
N ALA A 260 -4.66 -7.79 9.96
CA ALA A 260 -5.30 -8.37 8.79
C ALA A 260 -6.71 -7.78 8.56
N ALA A 261 -7.51 -7.68 9.63
CA ALA A 261 -8.87 -7.12 9.57
C ALA A 261 -8.91 -5.66 9.12
N ILE A 262 -7.88 -4.87 9.45
CA ILE A 262 -7.74 -3.48 8.96
C ILE A 262 -7.19 -3.47 7.53
N GLY A 263 -6.21 -4.32 7.22
CA GLY A 263 -5.54 -4.35 5.92
C GLY A 263 -6.44 -4.75 4.76
N ILE A 264 -7.40 -5.66 4.99
CA ILE A 264 -8.33 -6.19 3.98
C ILE A 264 -9.23 -5.09 3.42
N PRO A 265 -10.06 -4.40 4.24
CA PRO A 265 -10.87 -3.28 3.76
C PRO A 265 -10.02 -2.22 3.05
N MET A 266 -8.85 -1.90 3.60
CA MET A 266 -7.97 -0.86 3.07
C MET A 266 -7.49 -1.14 1.65
N PHE A 267 -7.25 -2.41 1.31
CA PHE A 267 -6.95 -2.81 -0.06
C PHE A 267 -8.12 -2.57 -1.03
N PHE A 268 -9.34 -2.82 -0.59
CA PHE A 268 -10.54 -2.63 -1.41
C PHE A 268 -10.94 -1.16 -1.60
N LEU A 269 -10.44 -0.24 -0.76
CA LEU A 269 -10.71 1.20 -0.88
C LEU A 269 -10.34 1.77 -2.27
N PRO A 270 -9.07 1.76 -2.72
CA PRO A 270 -8.68 2.30 -4.03
C PRO A 270 -9.42 1.64 -5.18
N LEU A 271 -9.70 0.35 -5.04
CA LEU A 271 -10.47 -0.47 -5.97
C LEU A 271 -11.89 0.03 -6.21
N SER A 272 -12.61 0.38 -5.14
CA SER A 272 -13.98 0.87 -5.22
C SER A 272 -14.08 2.21 -5.97
N GLY A 273 -13.10 3.10 -5.77
CA GLY A 273 -13.03 4.41 -6.43
C GLY A 273 -12.81 4.29 -7.93
N ILE A 274 -11.85 3.45 -8.34
CA ILE A 274 -11.51 3.25 -9.76
C ILE A 274 -12.65 2.54 -10.50
N ARG A 275 -13.25 1.50 -9.90
CA ARG A 275 -14.38 0.78 -10.50
C ARG A 275 -15.55 1.71 -10.81
N ARG A 276 -15.88 2.62 -9.88
CA ARG A 276 -16.95 3.58 -10.07
C ARG A 276 -16.66 4.50 -11.27
N LYS A 277 -15.42 4.98 -11.42
CA LYS A 277 -15.02 5.83 -12.56
C LYS A 277 -15.01 5.12 -13.89
N MET A 278 -14.47 3.90 -13.98
CA MET A 278 -14.56 3.13 -15.21
C MET A 278 -16.00 2.85 -15.60
N THR A 279 -16.88 2.62 -14.62
CA THR A 279 -18.31 2.42 -14.85
C THR A 279 -18.99 3.71 -15.32
N GLU A 280 -18.63 4.87 -14.76
CA GLU A 280 -19.12 6.19 -15.19
C GLU A 280 -18.65 6.54 -16.60
N VAL A 281 -17.38 6.29 -16.95
CA VAL A 281 -16.82 6.50 -18.28
C VAL A 281 -17.46 5.54 -19.30
N LYS A 282 -17.54 4.25 -18.96
CA LYS A 282 -18.23 3.25 -19.80
C LYS A 282 -19.68 3.64 -20.04
N ARG A 283 -20.39 4.15 -19.03
CA ARG A 283 -21.78 4.64 -19.19
C ARG A 283 -21.87 5.88 -20.07
N ARG A 284 -20.96 6.84 -19.94
CA ARG A 284 -20.94 8.06 -20.76
C ARG A 284 -20.67 7.74 -22.23
N GLU A 285 -19.66 6.94 -22.51
CA GLU A 285 -19.34 6.51 -23.88
C GLU A 285 -20.47 5.66 -24.49
N LEU A 286 -21.00 4.67 -23.76
CA LEU A 286 -22.17 3.90 -24.21
C LEU A 286 -23.39 4.80 -24.46
N SER A 287 -23.61 5.82 -23.63
CA SER A 287 -24.73 6.75 -23.83
C SER A 287 -24.52 7.66 -25.05
N ALA A 288 -23.29 8.10 -25.32
CA ALA A 288 -22.96 8.91 -26.48
C ALA A 288 -23.08 8.11 -27.79
N VAL A 289 -22.59 6.87 -27.80
CA VAL A 289 -22.73 5.95 -28.95
C VAL A 289 -24.20 5.57 -29.15
N ARG A 290 -24.95 5.29 -28.08
CA ARG A 290 -26.39 4.99 -28.16
C ARG A 290 -27.20 6.19 -28.66
N ALA A 291 -26.85 7.41 -28.25
CA ALA A 291 -27.50 8.62 -28.75
C ALA A 291 -27.25 8.79 -30.25
N ARG A 292 -26.01 8.57 -30.73
CA ARG A 292 -25.68 8.60 -32.17
C ARG A 292 -26.39 7.51 -32.95
N PHE A 293 -26.52 6.30 -32.38
CA PHE A 293 -27.29 5.21 -33.00
C PHE A 293 -28.78 5.53 -33.09
N VAL A 294 -29.38 6.06 -32.02
CA VAL A 294 -30.80 6.46 -32.03
C VAL A 294 -31.04 7.59 -33.03
N GLN A 295 -30.12 8.53 -33.15
CA GLN A 295 -30.19 9.62 -34.13
C GLN A 295 -30.07 9.11 -35.57
N ALA A 296 -29.10 8.23 -35.85
CA ALA A 296 -28.96 7.61 -37.18
C ALA A 296 -30.15 6.72 -37.56
N VAL A 297 -30.77 6.02 -36.61
CA VAL A 297 -31.99 5.23 -36.84
C VAL A 297 -33.23 6.11 -37.00
N ALA A 298 -33.30 7.26 -36.32
CA ALA A 298 -34.37 8.23 -36.51
C ALA A 298 -34.30 8.89 -37.90
N ASP A 299 -33.11 9.29 -38.34
CA ASP A 299 -32.86 9.83 -39.68
C ASP A 299 -33.27 8.83 -40.78
N LEU A 300 -33.06 7.53 -40.56
CA LEU A 300 -33.52 6.46 -41.47
C LEU A 300 -35.04 6.27 -41.51
N ARG A 301 -35.77 6.71 -40.48
CA ARG A 301 -37.22 6.56 -40.37
C ARG A 301 -37.98 7.77 -40.92
N GLU A 302 -37.36 8.95 -40.94
CA GLU A 302 -37.93 10.16 -41.55
C GLU A 302 -37.78 10.19 -43.09
N ASP A 303 -36.80 9.49 -43.65
CA ASP A 303 -36.52 9.46 -45.10
C ASP A 303 -37.33 8.38 -45.87
N ASP A 304 -38.48 7.93 -45.33
CA ASP A 304 -39.37 6.94 -45.96
C ASP A 304 -40.57 7.59 -46.66
N PRO A 305 -40.44 7.93 -47.96
CA PRO A 305 -41.51 7.76 -48.91
C PRO A 305 -41.20 6.54 -49.78
N GLN A 306 -42.07 5.53 -49.75
CA GLN A 306 -42.14 4.54 -50.83
C GLN A 306 -42.33 5.26 -52.17
N PRO A 307 -41.47 4.99 -53.17
CA PRO A 307 -42.06 4.58 -54.44
C PRO A 307 -41.32 3.43 -55.12
N GLU A 308 -42.11 2.66 -55.85
CA GLU A 308 -41.73 1.52 -56.67
C GLU A 308 -40.70 1.93 -57.75
N GLY A 309 -39.53 1.29 -57.74
CA GLY A 309 -38.49 1.40 -58.77
C GLY A 309 -37.21 2.13 -58.32
N GLU A 310 -36.35 1.47 -57.52
CA GLU A 310 -35.10 2.07 -57.04
C GLU A 310 -33.98 2.06 -58.11
N PRO A 311 -33.36 3.21 -58.44
CA PRO A 311 -32.14 3.28 -59.25
C PRO A 311 -30.91 2.77 -58.47
N LEU A 312 -29.94 2.17 -59.16
CA LEU A 312 -28.67 1.62 -58.60
C LEU A 312 -27.91 2.56 -57.64
N ALA A 313 -28.05 3.88 -57.81
CA ALA A 313 -27.46 4.89 -56.93
C ALA A 313 -28.08 4.91 -55.51
N LEU A 314 -29.34 4.51 -55.38
CA LEU A 314 -30.08 4.44 -54.12
C LEU A 314 -29.68 3.19 -53.33
N VAL A 315 -29.45 2.07 -54.03
CA VAL A 315 -28.90 0.82 -53.47
C VAL A 315 -27.47 1.01 -52.94
N ASP A 316 -26.61 1.75 -53.66
CA ASP A 316 -25.25 2.05 -53.20
C ASP A 316 -25.24 2.96 -51.96
N ARG A 317 -26.16 3.93 -51.87
CA ARG A 317 -26.39 4.71 -50.64
C ARG A 317 -26.81 3.82 -49.47
N ARG A 318 -27.75 2.90 -49.72
CA ARG A 318 -28.29 1.98 -48.72
C ARG A 318 -27.24 0.99 -48.22
N LEU A 319 -26.37 0.49 -49.10
CA LEU A 319 -25.22 -0.35 -48.75
C LEU A 319 -24.17 0.40 -47.92
N ARG A 320 -23.82 1.64 -48.29
CA ARG A 320 -22.92 2.47 -47.49
C ARG A 320 -23.49 2.76 -46.10
N GLN A 321 -24.81 3.01 -46.01
CA GLN A 321 -25.50 3.22 -44.74
C GLN A 321 -25.59 1.95 -43.88
N MET A 322 -25.87 0.77 -44.46
CA MET A 322 -25.83 -0.51 -43.73
C MET A 322 -24.42 -0.87 -43.25
N THR A 323 -23.39 -0.56 -44.05
CA THR A 323 -21.98 -0.73 -43.64
C THR A 323 -21.66 0.19 -42.47
N SER A 324 -22.17 1.44 -42.47
CA SER A 324 -22.00 2.36 -41.34
C SER A 324 -22.71 1.89 -40.06
N LEU A 325 -23.88 1.26 -40.19
CA LEU A 325 -24.59 0.64 -39.06
C LEU A 325 -23.84 -0.58 -38.51
N GLN A 326 -23.29 -1.43 -39.37
CA GLN A 326 -22.46 -2.57 -38.95
C GLN A 326 -21.17 -2.11 -38.25
N VAL A 327 -20.51 -1.06 -38.75
CA VAL A 327 -19.34 -0.45 -38.09
C VAL A 327 -19.72 0.12 -36.72
N LEU A 328 -20.89 0.76 -36.59
CA LEU A 328 -21.38 1.26 -35.31
C LEU A 328 -21.74 0.14 -34.32
N GLU A 329 -22.32 -0.96 -34.81
CA GLU A 329 -22.65 -2.15 -34.03
C GLU A 329 -21.37 -2.87 -33.55
N MET A 330 -20.33 -2.88 -34.40
CA MET A 330 -18.98 -3.32 -34.04
C MET A 330 -18.34 -2.42 -32.98
N GLU A 331 -18.49 -1.09 -33.09
CA GLU A 331 -18.05 -0.14 -32.05
C GLU A 331 -18.82 -0.32 -30.72
N ILE A 332 -20.11 -0.67 -30.75
CA ILE A 332 -20.88 -1.03 -29.54
C ILE A 332 -20.39 -2.35 -28.94
N ARG A 333 -20.00 -3.31 -29.78
CA ARG A 333 -19.44 -4.60 -29.35
C ARG A 333 -18.04 -4.44 -28.75
N ASP A 334 -17.24 -3.53 -29.29
CA ASP A 334 -15.93 -3.15 -28.73
C ASP A 334 -16.08 -2.30 -27.47
N ALA A 335 -17.11 -1.46 -27.36
CA ALA A 335 -17.44 -0.70 -26.15
C ALA A 335 -18.00 -1.60 -25.03
N THR A 336 -18.69 -2.70 -25.36
CA THR A 336 -19.09 -3.70 -24.37
C THR A 336 -17.89 -4.46 -23.82
N ASN A 337 -16.82 -4.61 -24.61
CA ASN A 337 -15.55 -5.21 -24.22
C ASN A 337 -14.66 -4.30 -23.33
N ILE A 338 -15.09 -3.06 -23.03
CA ILE A 338 -14.44 -2.20 -22.02
C ILE A 338 -14.42 -2.96 -20.69
N ARG A 339 -13.22 -3.35 -20.24
CA ARG A 339 -13.02 -4.05 -18.97
C ARG A 339 -13.54 -3.18 -17.83
N THR A 340 -14.38 -3.77 -16.98
CA THR A 340 -15.03 -3.09 -15.85
C THR A 340 -14.13 -2.98 -14.61
N TRP A 341 -12.92 -3.56 -14.68
CA TRP A 341 -11.96 -3.62 -13.59
C TRP A 341 -10.56 -3.21 -14.07
N PRO A 342 -9.77 -2.50 -13.23
CA PRO A 342 -8.39 -2.08 -13.54
C PRO A 342 -7.37 -3.22 -13.64
N TYR A 343 -7.81 -4.47 -13.58
CA TYR A 343 -6.94 -5.64 -13.43
C TYR A 343 -7.14 -6.67 -14.53
N ASP A 344 -6.04 -7.36 -14.80
CA ASP A 344 -6.08 -8.65 -15.49
C ASP A 344 -6.64 -9.72 -14.56
N SER A 345 -7.52 -10.58 -15.07
CA SER A 345 -8.20 -11.63 -14.28
C SER A 345 -7.22 -12.55 -13.54
N ARG A 346 -6.02 -12.75 -14.09
CA ARG A 346 -4.92 -13.53 -13.50
C ARG A 346 -4.39 -12.92 -12.19
N ILE A 347 -4.29 -11.60 -12.15
CA ILE A 347 -3.75 -10.85 -11.00
C ILE A 347 -4.77 -10.88 -9.84
N LEU A 348 -6.06 -10.74 -10.16
CA LEU A 348 -7.13 -10.82 -9.17
C LEU A 348 -7.18 -12.22 -8.54
N GLY A 349 -7.00 -13.27 -9.36
CA GLY A 349 -6.92 -14.65 -8.87
C GLY A 349 -5.78 -14.86 -7.87
N GLN A 350 -4.58 -14.38 -8.18
CA GLN A 350 -3.43 -14.48 -7.27
C GLN A 350 -3.68 -13.77 -5.93
N LEU A 351 -4.27 -12.58 -5.95
CA LEU A 351 -4.57 -11.85 -4.72
C LEU A 351 -5.66 -12.53 -3.89
N THR A 352 -6.72 -13.03 -4.53
CA THR A 352 -7.75 -13.82 -3.83
C THR A 352 -7.14 -15.05 -3.17
N ILE A 353 -6.22 -15.75 -3.84
CA ILE A 353 -5.52 -16.90 -3.25
C ILE A 353 -4.70 -16.48 -2.02
N ILE A 354 -3.96 -15.38 -2.09
CA ILE A 354 -3.14 -14.91 -0.96
C ILE A 354 -4.02 -14.48 0.21
N VAL A 355 -5.04 -13.64 -0.03
CA VAL A 355 -5.95 -13.17 1.02
C VAL A 355 -6.69 -14.35 1.63
N LEU A 356 -7.18 -15.30 0.81
CA LEU A 356 -7.85 -16.50 1.30
C LEU A 356 -6.89 -17.38 2.09
N SER A 357 -5.64 -17.54 1.65
CA SER A 357 -4.62 -18.30 2.38
C SER A 357 -4.31 -17.68 3.74
N VAL A 358 -4.11 -16.36 3.81
CA VAL A 358 -3.89 -15.65 5.08
C VAL A 358 -5.10 -15.77 5.99
N THR A 359 -6.31 -15.58 5.44
CA THR A 359 -7.56 -15.67 6.22
C THR A 359 -7.79 -17.09 6.74
N ALA A 360 -7.57 -18.10 5.89
CA ALA A 360 -7.70 -19.50 6.27
C ALA A 360 -6.70 -19.87 7.36
N ALA A 361 -5.41 -19.54 7.17
CA ALA A 361 -4.37 -19.79 8.17
C ALA A 361 -4.69 -19.08 9.49
N MET A 362 -5.21 -17.85 9.43
CA MET A 362 -5.60 -17.08 10.62
C MET A 362 -6.76 -17.75 11.36
N ILE A 363 -7.82 -18.16 10.66
CA ILE A 363 -8.95 -18.89 11.25
C ILE A 363 -8.46 -20.19 11.87
N THR A 364 -7.65 -20.97 11.16
CA THR A 364 -7.06 -22.21 11.69
C THR A 364 -6.30 -21.93 12.98
N ARG A 365 -5.48 -20.87 13.04
CA ARG A 365 -4.72 -20.54 14.25
C ARG A 365 -5.62 -20.09 15.40
N LEU A 366 -6.64 -19.26 15.13
CA LEU A 366 -7.60 -18.85 16.15
C LEU A 366 -8.36 -20.04 16.72
N LEU A 367 -8.75 -21.00 15.88
CA LEU A 367 -9.40 -22.24 16.33
C LEU A 367 -8.45 -23.09 17.17
N ILE A 368 -7.22 -23.35 16.70
CA ILE A 368 -6.23 -24.14 17.47
C ILE A 368 -5.98 -23.52 18.84
N ASN A 369 -5.81 -22.20 18.91
CA ASN A 369 -5.59 -21.51 20.18
C ASN A 369 -6.83 -21.54 21.07
N ALA A 370 -8.05 -21.41 20.51
CA ALA A 370 -9.29 -21.49 21.26
C ALA A 370 -9.59 -22.89 21.81
N PHE A 371 -9.17 -23.95 21.11
CA PHE A 371 -9.30 -25.34 21.59
C PHE A 371 -8.18 -25.77 22.56
N ARG A 372 -7.08 -25.01 22.63
CA ARG A 372 -5.99 -25.23 23.61
C ARG A 372 -6.22 -24.50 24.94
N LEU A 373 -7.11 -23.51 24.95
CA LEU A 373 -7.68 -22.87 26.15
C LEU A 373 -8.78 -23.75 26.73
#